data_AF-A0A7S1KVQ0-F1
#
_entry.id   AF-A0A7S1KVQ0-F1
#
_cell.length_a   1.000
_cell.length_b   1.000
_cell.length_c   1.000
_cell.angle_alpha   90.00
_cell.angle_beta   90.00
_cell.angle_gamma   90.00
#
_symmetry.space_group_name_H-M   'P 1'
#
loop_
_entity.id
_entity.type
_entity.pdbx_description
1 polymer ?
#
loop_
_entity_poly.entity_id
_entity_poly.type
_entity_poly.pdbx_seq_one_letter_code
_entity_poly.pdbx_strand_id
1 'polypeptide(L)'
;MAMNKCIMTVIKNMCAPTIHLRVLNPHLDHAAFDAIFITESNPYKYKQGHAQVSSFGVGGTNGHGIFWGEGQKPDPDYKKLFMKKAKQAPTQIIADGPDPSQWEYHGPSLSAGSDEQYKLVLTKDPLTGEETFSYEKVVDEVEEPIEFYCTTGNHNDWAEDRMMEGDIIGLFYQEIDIPDSGELELRILADGDTDKVIAPETTTSRKLDPIVGPSQDLRTSWIVKGEPGSAVRIEFFAPNKSTKSITWLKLKDE
;
A
#
# COMPACT_ATOMS: atom_id res chain seq x y z
N MET A 1 -10.05 -10.10 31.22
CA MET A 1 -9.91 -8.65 30.96
C MET A 1 -8.71 -8.04 31.67
N ALA A 2 -8.59 -8.10 33.01
CA ALA A 2 -7.45 -7.50 33.73
C ALA A 2 -6.08 -8.05 33.31
N MET A 3 -5.98 -9.37 33.09
CA MET A 3 -4.78 -10.00 32.55
C MET A 3 -4.37 -9.44 31.18
N ASN A 4 -5.32 -9.28 30.25
CA ASN A 4 -5.06 -8.73 28.92
C ASN A 4 -4.53 -7.29 29.01
N LYS A 5 -5.01 -6.49 29.97
CA LYS A 5 -4.44 -5.16 30.24
C LYS A 5 -2.96 -5.27 30.63
N CYS A 6 -2.61 -6.15 31.56
CA CYS A 6 -1.21 -6.35 31.97
C CYS A 6 -0.32 -6.78 30.79
N ILE A 7 -0.79 -7.70 29.94
CA ILE A 7 -0.06 -8.12 28.73
C ILE A 7 0.18 -6.93 27.80
N MET A 8 -0.86 -6.14 27.51
CA MET A 8 -0.74 -4.96 26.65
C MET A 8 0.17 -3.89 27.25
N THR A 9 0.11 -3.66 28.57
CA THR A 9 1.00 -2.73 29.27
C THR A 9 2.46 -3.11 29.08
N VAL A 10 2.81 -4.39 29.19
CA VAL A 10 4.18 -4.89 28.99
C VAL A 10 4.59 -4.81 27.52
N ILE A 11 3.75 -5.25 26.58
CA ILE A 11 4.04 -5.20 25.13
C ILE A 11 4.29 -3.76 24.65
N LYS A 12 3.49 -2.82 25.16
CA LYS A 12 3.56 -1.40 24.77
C LYS A 12 4.44 -0.55 25.68
N ASN A 13 4.97 -1.10 26.77
CA ASN A 13 5.70 -0.36 27.80
C ASN A 13 4.97 0.92 28.24
N MET A 14 3.64 0.83 28.37
CA MET A 14 2.77 1.99 28.62
C MET A 14 1.59 1.56 29.49
N CYS A 15 1.40 2.23 30.62
CA CYS A 15 0.26 1.98 31.48
C CYS A 15 -0.91 2.90 31.09
N ALA A 16 -2.08 2.29 30.82
CA ALA A 16 -3.29 3.04 30.52
C ALA A 16 -3.92 3.67 31.77
N PRO A 17 -4.51 4.87 31.66
CA PRO A 17 -5.06 5.62 32.79
C PRO A 17 -6.23 4.89 33.46
N THR A 18 -6.37 5.14 34.75
CA THR A 18 -7.55 4.75 35.54
C THR A 18 -8.62 5.80 35.38
N ILE A 19 -9.78 5.38 34.89
CA ILE A 19 -10.94 6.26 34.68
C ILE A 19 -11.71 6.47 35.98
N HIS A 20 -12.54 7.52 36.01
CA HIS A 20 -13.38 7.90 37.16
C HIS A 20 -12.59 8.22 38.46
N LEU A 21 -11.30 8.53 38.35
CA LEU A 21 -10.44 8.89 39.47
C LEU A 21 -10.16 10.41 39.49
N ARG A 22 -11.20 11.21 39.76
CA ARG A 22 -11.05 12.68 39.89
C ARG A 22 -10.51 13.10 41.25
N VAL A 23 -10.94 12.41 42.31
CA VAL A 23 -10.55 12.66 43.70
C VAL A 23 -10.27 11.31 44.33
N LEU A 24 -9.20 11.20 45.11
CA LEU A 24 -8.86 9.96 45.81
C LEU A 24 -9.87 9.70 46.94
N ASN A 25 -10.03 8.43 47.31
CA ASN A 25 -10.98 8.04 48.35
C ASN A 25 -10.50 8.50 49.74
N PRO A 26 -11.22 9.39 50.44
CA PRO A 26 -10.79 9.94 51.73
C PRO A 26 -10.73 8.91 52.87
N HIS A 27 -11.32 7.72 52.67
CA HIS A 27 -11.27 6.61 53.63
C HIS A 27 -10.02 5.71 53.46
N LEU A 28 -9.15 6.00 52.49
CA LEU A 28 -7.88 5.29 52.30
C LEU A 28 -6.72 6.18 52.70
N ASP A 29 -5.76 5.63 53.46
CA ASP A 29 -4.49 6.30 53.69
C ASP A 29 -3.59 6.12 52.47
N HIS A 30 -3.43 7.20 51.70
CA HIS A 30 -2.61 7.19 50.49
C HIS A 30 -1.10 7.26 50.76
N ALA A 31 -0.69 7.65 51.97
CA ALA A 31 0.72 7.67 52.36
C ALA A 31 1.20 6.29 52.86
N ALA A 32 0.27 5.36 53.14
CA ALA A 32 0.60 4.02 53.61
C ALA A 32 1.22 3.11 52.53
N PHE A 33 1.10 3.46 51.24
CA PHE A 33 1.62 2.68 50.13
C PHE A 33 2.44 3.55 49.19
N ASP A 34 3.60 3.05 48.76
CA ASP A 34 4.41 3.68 47.73
C ASP A 34 3.82 3.38 46.33
N ALA A 35 2.65 3.98 46.06
CA ALA A 35 1.88 3.75 44.84
C ALA A 35 1.44 5.08 44.24
N ILE A 36 1.64 5.21 42.93
CA ILE A 36 1.15 6.35 42.15
C ILE A 36 -0.10 5.91 41.41
N PHE A 37 -1.20 6.63 41.64
CA PHE A 37 -2.43 6.42 40.89
C PHE A 37 -2.32 7.07 39.52
N ILE A 38 -2.45 6.25 38.47
CA ILE A 38 -2.22 6.66 37.10
C ILE A 38 -3.52 7.23 36.52
N THR A 39 -3.60 8.56 36.37
CA THR A 39 -4.74 9.30 35.77
C THR A 39 -4.53 9.65 34.30
N GLU A 40 -3.29 9.56 33.81
CA GLU A 40 -2.89 9.77 32.42
C GLU A 40 -2.05 8.59 31.90
N SER A 41 -1.81 8.50 30.59
CA SER A 41 -0.99 7.41 30.05
C SER A 41 0.47 7.58 30.47
N ASN A 42 1.04 6.58 31.15
CA ASN A 42 2.39 6.67 31.71
C ASN A 42 3.35 5.63 31.10
N PRO A 43 4.40 6.05 30.35
CA PRO A 43 5.37 5.13 29.76
C PRO A 43 6.31 4.55 30.81
N TYR A 44 6.82 3.36 30.53
CA TYR A 44 7.89 2.78 31.34
C TYR A 44 9.20 3.49 31.02
N LYS A 45 10.04 3.67 32.05
CA LYS A 45 11.40 4.22 31.89
C LYS A 45 12.30 3.32 31.04
N TYR A 46 12.08 2.01 31.10
CA TYR A 46 12.87 1.01 30.40
C TYR A 46 12.04 0.31 29.33
N LYS A 47 12.71 -0.34 28.38
CA LYS A 47 12.07 -1.18 27.35
C LYS A 47 11.59 -2.53 27.90
N GLN A 48 11.80 -2.78 29.18
CA GLN A 48 11.38 -3.97 29.89
C GLN A 48 10.65 -3.54 31.15
N GLY A 49 9.69 -4.33 31.56
CA GLY A 49 9.02 -4.09 32.83
C GLY A 49 8.07 -5.20 33.17
N HIS A 50 7.28 -4.95 34.22
CA HIS A 50 6.33 -5.92 34.70
C HIS A 50 5.02 -5.23 35.09
N ALA A 51 3.92 -5.94 34.89
CA ALA A 51 2.60 -5.55 35.34
C ALA A 51 2.02 -6.67 36.21
N GLN A 52 1.30 -6.30 37.25
CA GLN A 52 0.74 -7.25 38.21
C GLN A 52 -0.78 -7.13 38.22
N VAL A 53 -1.45 -8.24 38.52
CA VAL A 53 -2.91 -8.28 38.66
C VAL A 53 -3.27 -9.06 39.91
N SER A 54 -4.16 -8.48 40.72
CA SER A 54 -4.79 -9.16 41.85
C SER A 54 -6.28 -9.32 41.58
N SER A 55 -6.84 -10.45 42.01
CA SER A 55 -8.28 -10.72 41.97
C SER A 55 -8.68 -11.35 43.31
N PHE A 56 -9.63 -10.72 43.99
CA PHE A 56 -10.13 -11.15 45.29
C PHE A 56 -11.61 -11.56 45.14
N GLY A 57 -11.87 -12.86 45.23
CA GLY A 57 -13.23 -13.40 45.05
C GLY A 57 -14.06 -13.27 46.32
N VAL A 58 -15.37 -13.00 46.17
CA VAL A 58 -16.30 -12.88 47.31
C VAL A 58 -16.34 -14.16 48.16
N GLY A 59 -16.12 -15.33 47.55
CA GLY A 59 -16.01 -16.62 48.25
C GLY A 59 -14.70 -16.83 49.02
N GLY A 60 -13.80 -15.85 49.06
CA GLY A 60 -12.55 -15.90 49.82
C GLY A 60 -11.33 -16.45 49.07
N THR A 61 -11.51 -17.00 47.86
CA THR A 61 -10.38 -17.42 47.01
C THR A 61 -9.76 -16.22 46.31
N ASN A 62 -8.45 -16.06 46.47
CA ASN A 62 -7.69 -14.94 45.93
C ASN A 62 -6.64 -15.45 44.92
N GLY A 63 -6.36 -14.65 43.90
CA GLY A 63 -5.32 -14.92 42.91
C GLY A 63 -4.49 -13.67 42.64
N HIS A 64 -3.18 -13.85 42.47
CA HIS A 64 -2.25 -12.80 42.10
C HIS A 64 -1.32 -13.30 41.00
N GLY A 65 -1.11 -12.48 39.97
CA GLY A 65 -0.27 -12.82 38.82
C GLY A 65 0.69 -11.70 38.46
N ILE A 66 1.91 -12.08 38.10
CA ILE A 66 2.98 -11.16 37.69
C ILE A 66 3.32 -11.45 36.23
N PHE A 67 3.28 -10.42 35.39
CA PHE A 67 3.60 -10.47 33.98
C PHE A 67 4.87 -9.68 33.75
N TRP A 68 5.92 -10.32 33.27
CA TRP A 68 7.17 -9.67 32.90
C TRP A 68 7.39 -9.81 31.39
N GLY A 69 8.01 -8.79 30.79
CA GLY A 69 8.41 -8.88 29.40
C GLY A 69 9.14 -7.65 28.90
N GLU A 70 9.46 -7.69 27.62
CA GLU A 70 10.05 -6.60 26.86
C GLU A 70 9.04 -6.04 25.88
N GLY A 71 9.16 -4.73 25.62
CA GLY A 71 8.33 -4.08 24.63
C GLY A 71 8.58 -4.63 23.24
N GLN A 72 7.60 -4.40 22.36
CA GLN A 72 7.68 -4.80 20.96
C GLN A 72 9.00 -4.30 20.34
N LYS A 73 9.83 -5.25 19.89
CA LYS A 73 11.02 -4.95 19.10
C LYS A 73 10.56 -4.44 17.73
N PRO A 74 11.22 -3.42 17.16
CA PRO A 74 10.95 -3.05 15.78
C PRO A 74 11.18 -4.27 14.90
N ASP A 75 10.38 -4.39 13.84
CA ASP A 75 10.62 -5.43 12.84
C ASP A 75 12.06 -5.32 12.35
N PRO A 76 12.76 -6.45 12.17
CA PRO A 76 14.11 -6.40 11.65
C PRO A 76 14.08 -5.81 10.24
N ASP A 77 15.16 -5.13 9.86
CA ASP A 77 15.33 -4.67 8.48
C ASP A 77 15.46 -5.90 7.57
N TYR A 78 14.33 -6.30 6.97
CA TYR A 78 14.23 -7.46 6.11
C TYR A 78 15.13 -7.32 4.88
N LYS A 79 15.35 -6.12 4.36
CA LYS A 79 16.27 -5.86 3.25
C LYS A 79 17.71 -6.16 3.68
N LYS A 80 18.11 -5.68 4.85
CA LYS A 80 19.46 -5.94 5.40
C LYS A 80 19.66 -7.43 5.70
N LEU A 81 18.65 -8.11 6.25
CA LEU A 81 18.70 -9.55 6.48
C LEU A 81 18.78 -10.33 5.17
N PHE A 82 17.96 -9.98 4.18
CA PHE A 82 17.96 -10.59 2.85
C PHE A 82 19.33 -10.41 2.18
N MET A 83 19.87 -9.20 2.14
CA MET A 83 21.19 -8.93 1.57
C MET A 83 22.32 -9.64 2.33
N LYS A 84 22.20 -9.79 3.65
CA LYS A 84 23.15 -10.58 4.44
C LYS A 84 23.11 -12.04 4.03
N LYS A 85 21.92 -12.63 3.85
CA LYS A 85 21.78 -14.00 3.36
C LYS A 85 22.30 -14.14 1.92
N ALA A 86 21.98 -13.21 1.03
CA ALA A 86 22.45 -13.21 -0.35
C ALA A 86 23.98 -13.19 -0.44
N LYS A 87 24.66 -12.41 0.43
CA LYS A 87 26.13 -12.37 0.52
C LYS A 87 26.75 -13.66 1.08
N GLN A 88 25.99 -14.42 1.86
CA GLN A 88 26.42 -15.67 2.47
C GLN A 88 26.01 -16.90 1.65
N ALA A 89 25.25 -16.70 0.58
CA ALA A 89 24.84 -17.76 -0.32
C ALA A 89 26.06 -18.45 -0.92
N PRO A 90 25.98 -19.77 -1.18
CA PRO A 90 27.06 -20.49 -1.85
C PRO A 90 27.37 -19.87 -3.22
N THR A 91 28.58 -20.15 -3.73
CA THR A 91 29.00 -19.71 -5.05
C THR A 91 27.99 -20.15 -6.09
N GLN A 92 27.60 -19.21 -6.95
CA GLN A 92 26.58 -19.42 -7.99
C GLN A 92 27.09 -20.27 -9.17
N ILE A 93 28.24 -20.93 -9.01
CA ILE A 93 28.84 -21.82 -9.99
C ILE A 93 28.62 -23.24 -9.51
N ILE A 94 27.85 -24.01 -10.27
CA ILE A 94 27.67 -25.45 -10.06
C ILE A 94 28.72 -26.14 -10.95
N ALA A 95 29.75 -26.69 -10.32
CA ALA A 95 30.78 -27.44 -11.02
C ALA A 95 30.27 -28.86 -11.31
N ASP A 96 29.95 -29.15 -12.57
CA ASP A 96 29.74 -30.53 -13.03
C ASP A 96 31.05 -31.07 -13.62
N GLY A 97 31.76 -31.87 -12.82
CA GLY A 97 33.01 -32.50 -13.24
C GLY A 97 34.24 -31.56 -13.33
N PRO A 98 35.36 -32.08 -13.86
CA PRO A 98 36.64 -31.36 -13.90
C PRO A 98 36.77 -30.38 -15.08
N ASP A 99 35.85 -30.42 -16.05
CA ASP A 99 35.85 -29.56 -17.22
C ASP A 99 35.08 -28.27 -16.94
N PRO A 100 35.74 -27.09 -16.90
CA PRO A 100 35.08 -25.82 -16.63
C PRO A 100 34.01 -25.44 -17.67
N SER A 101 34.02 -26.04 -18.86
CA SER A 101 33.01 -25.78 -19.90
C SER A 101 31.63 -26.37 -19.55
N GLN A 102 31.58 -27.33 -18.63
CA GLN A 102 30.36 -27.97 -18.15
C GLN A 102 29.79 -27.29 -16.91
N TRP A 103 30.46 -26.26 -16.39
CA TRP A 103 30.03 -25.58 -15.17
C TRP A 103 28.90 -24.61 -15.48
N GLU A 104 27.83 -24.66 -14.67
CA GLU A 104 26.70 -23.74 -14.81
C GLU A 104 26.86 -22.56 -13.88
N TYR A 105 26.61 -21.35 -14.39
CA TYR A 105 26.59 -20.13 -13.61
C TYR A 105 25.17 -19.56 -13.53
N HIS A 106 24.64 -19.48 -12.31
CA HIS A 106 23.28 -19.04 -12.01
C HIS A 106 23.22 -17.60 -11.44
N GLY A 107 24.27 -16.81 -11.64
CA GLY A 107 24.36 -15.42 -11.17
C GLY A 107 24.09 -14.37 -12.25
N PRO A 108 24.21 -13.06 -11.92
CA PRO A 108 24.01 -11.98 -12.88
C PRO A 108 25.08 -11.99 -13.98
N SER A 109 24.73 -11.60 -15.20
CA SER A 109 25.65 -11.64 -16.34
C SER A 109 27.00 -11.01 -16.02
N LEU A 110 28.10 -11.68 -16.36
CA LEU A 110 29.47 -11.17 -16.14
C LEU A 110 29.75 -9.88 -16.93
N SER A 111 28.95 -9.60 -17.96
CA SER A 111 29.00 -8.38 -18.77
C SER A 111 27.94 -7.34 -18.40
N ALA A 112 27.24 -7.51 -17.27
CA ALA A 112 26.18 -6.59 -16.85
C ALA A 112 26.72 -5.15 -16.70
N GLY A 113 26.13 -4.21 -17.45
CA GLY A 113 26.40 -2.79 -17.29
C GLY A 113 25.84 -2.24 -15.98
N SER A 114 26.27 -1.03 -15.60
CA SER A 114 25.80 -0.35 -14.38
C SER A 114 24.28 -0.13 -14.32
N ASP A 115 23.62 -0.14 -15.47
CA ASP A 115 22.21 0.20 -15.63
C ASP A 115 21.31 -1.04 -15.67
N GLU A 116 21.87 -2.25 -15.60
CA GLU A 116 21.10 -3.49 -15.59
C GLU A 116 20.57 -3.80 -14.19
N GLN A 117 19.25 -3.96 -14.07
CA GLN A 117 18.61 -4.35 -12.83
C GLN A 117 18.34 -5.86 -12.80
N TYR A 118 18.56 -6.46 -11.64
CA TYR A 118 18.30 -7.87 -11.40
C TYR A 118 17.36 -8.01 -10.20
N LYS A 119 16.34 -8.84 -10.36
CA LYS A 119 15.46 -9.28 -9.28
C LYS A 119 16.08 -10.52 -8.64
N LEU A 120 16.40 -10.41 -7.35
CA LEU A 120 16.90 -11.54 -6.56
C LEU A 120 15.73 -12.23 -5.88
N VAL A 121 15.58 -13.53 -6.11
CA VAL A 121 14.54 -14.35 -5.49
C VAL A 121 15.18 -15.37 -4.57
N LEU A 122 14.74 -15.41 -3.31
CA LEU A 122 15.11 -16.43 -2.34
C LEU A 122 13.98 -17.45 -2.27
N THR A 123 14.25 -18.67 -2.75
CA THR A 123 13.31 -19.78 -2.67
C THR A 123 13.74 -20.69 -1.53
N LYS A 124 12.76 -21.15 -0.75
CA LYS A 124 12.99 -22.13 0.30
C LYS A 124 12.16 -23.38 -0.01
N ASP A 125 12.84 -24.51 -0.18
CA ASP A 125 12.17 -25.79 -0.38
C ASP A 125 11.41 -26.16 0.92
N PRO A 126 10.08 -26.39 0.87
CA PRO A 126 9.28 -26.72 2.04
C PRO A 126 9.56 -28.10 2.64
N LEU A 127 10.14 -29.03 1.87
CA LEU A 127 10.44 -30.40 2.30
C LEU A 127 11.85 -30.53 2.86
N THR A 128 12.85 -30.00 2.14
CA THR A 128 14.27 -30.11 2.52
C THR A 128 14.74 -28.94 3.38
N GLY A 129 14.03 -27.81 3.35
CA GLY A 129 14.42 -26.57 4.02
C GLY A 129 15.58 -25.84 3.34
N GLU A 130 16.04 -26.33 2.19
CA GLU A 130 17.16 -25.75 1.43
C GLU A 130 16.77 -24.37 0.88
N GLU A 131 17.68 -23.40 1.04
CA GLU A 131 17.49 -22.02 0.59
C GLU A 131 18.36 -21.77 -0.66
N THR A 132 17.73 -21.47 -1.79
CA THR A 132 18.40 -21.18 -3.06
C THR A 132 18.12 -19.75 -3.52
N PHE A 133 19.12 -19.12 -4.14
CA PHE A 133 19.01 -17.79 -4.73
C PHE A 133 18.98 -17.89 -6.25
N SER A 134 18.03 -17.22 -6.89
CA SER A 134 18.00 -17.04 -8.34
C SER A 134 18.03 -15.56 -8.72
N TYR A 135 18.62 -15.28 -9.88
CA TYR A 135 18.75 -13.94 -10.44
C TYR A 135 17.96 -13.86 -11.74
N GLU A 136 16.90 -13.06 -11.73
CA GLU A 136 16.10 -12.77 -12.91
C GLU A 136 16.53 -11.39 -13.42
N LYS A 137 17.07 -11.31 -14.63
CA LYS A 137 17.32 -10.02 -15.26
C LYS A 137 15.99 -9.33 -15.44
N VAL A 138 15.84 -8.15 -14.86
CA VAL A 138 14.68 -7.30 -15.14
C VAL A 138 14.92 -6.75 -16.54
N VAL A 139 14.32 -7.41 -17.52
CA VAL A 139 14.11 -6.79 -18.82
C VAL A 139 13.01 -5.78 -18.54
N ASP A 140 13.35 -4.49 -18.63
CA ASP A 140 12.31 -3.48 -18.75
C ASP A 140 11.50 -3.91 -19.98
N GLU A 141 10.31 -4.50 -19.76
CA GLU A 141 9.30 -4.50 -20.79
C GLU A 141 9.17 -3.03 -21.17
N VAL A 142 9.64 -2.71 -22.38
CA VAL A 142 9.38 -1.41 -22.97
C VAL A 142 7.88 -1.43 -23.19
N GLU A 143 7.11 -1.04 -22.17
CA GLU A 143 5.73 -0.63 -22.37
C GLU A 143 5.81 0.42 -23.46
N GLU A 144 5.31 0.06 -24.65
CA GLU A 144 5.24 0.99 -25.76
C GLU A 144 4.58 2.27 -25.22
N PRO A 145 5.21 3.43 -25.40
CA PRO A 145 4.65 4.65 -24.85
C PRO A 145 3.28 4.86 -25.48
N ILE A 146 2.26 5.02 -24.64
CA ILE A 146 0.91 5.33 -25.09
C ILE A 146 0.98 6.65 -25.88
N GLU A 147 0.59 6.60 -27.15
CA GLU A 147 0.74 7.73 -28.07
C GLU A 147 -0.42 8.70 -27.96
N PHE A 148 -1.63 8.19 -27.72
CA PHE A 148 -2.83 9.00 -27.59
C PHE A 148 -3.88 8.34 -26.68
N TYR A 149 -4.86 9.15 -26.28
CA TYR A 149 -5.99 8.69 -25.49
C TYR A 149 -7.30 8.98 -26.22
N CYS A 150 -8.28 8.10 -26.05
CA CYS A 150 -9.63 8.28 -26.54
C CYS A 150 -10.61 8.29 -25.36
N THR A 151 -11.68 9.08 -25.43
CA THR A 151 -12.84 8.90 -24.56
C THR A 151 -13.78 7.86 -25.14
N THR A 152 -14.48 7.15 -24.26
CA THR A 152 -15.54 6.21 -24.63
C THR A 152 -16.64 6.27 -23.58
N GLY A 153 -17.91 6.26 -24.00
CA GLY A 153 -19.01 6.44 -23.07
C GLY A 153 -20.39 6.49 -23.71
N ASN A 154 -21.38 6.92 -22.92
CA ASN A 154 -22.75 7.01 -23.41
C ASN A 154 -22.97 8.09 -24.49
N HIS A 155 -22.07 9.08 -24.59
CA HIS A 155 -22.12 10.15 -25.59
C HIS A 155 -21.75 9.70 -27.00
N ASN A 156 -21.03 8.58 -27.14
CA ASN A 156 -20.54 8.07 -28.42
C ASN A 156 -20.86 6.58 -28.61
N ASP A 157 -21.92 6.08 -27.97
CA ASP A 157 -22.33 4.67 -28.01
C ASP A 157 -21.20 3.68 -27.64
N TRP A 158 -20.32 4.07 -26.71
CA TRP A 158 -19.13 3.34 -26.30
C TRP A 158 -18.12 3.09 -27.43
N ALA A 159 -18.13 3.91 -28.48
CA ALA A 159 -17.08 3.96 -29.47
C ALA A 159 -15.82 4.62 -28.91
N GLU A 160 -14.72 4.57 -29.67
CA GLU A 160 -13.54 5.39 -29.43
C GLU A 160 -13.74 6.78 -30.03
N ASP A 161 -13.42 7.82 -29.26
CA ASP A 161 -13.34 9.18 -29.77
C ASP A 161 -12.06 9.86 -29.28
N ARG A 162 -11.26 10.36 -30.22
CA ARG A 162 -9.86 10.74 -29.95
C ARG A 162 -9.78 12.07 -29.22
N MET A 163 -9.03 12.10 -28.13
CA MET A 163 -8.73 13.35 -27.41
C MET A 163 -7.68 14.18 -28.16
N MET A 164 -7.79 15.49 -28.06
CA MET A 164 -6.80 16.45 -28.55
C MET A 164 -5.63 16.57 -27.56
N GLU A 165 -4.42 16.82 -28.05
CA GLU A 165 -3.27 17.16 -27.21
C GLU A 165 -3.39 18.60 -26.71
N GLY A 166 -3.17 18.79 -25.41
CA GLY A 166 -3.16 20.09 -24.76
C GLY A 166 -1.80 20.80 -24.83
N ASP A 167 -1.73 21.98 -24.22
CA ASP A 167 -0.52 22.83 -24.25
C ASP A 167 0.65 22.31 -23.39
N ILE A 168 0.42 21.28 -22.58
CA ILE A 168 1.39 20.68 -21.68
C ILE A 168 1.61 19.23 -22.09
N ILE A 169 2.87 18.79 -22.10
CA ILE A 169 3.24 17.40 -22.40
C ILE A 169 2.48 16.43 -21.48
N GLY A 170 1.75 15.49 -22.08
CA GLY A 170 0.95 14.49 -21.37
C GLY A 170 -0.45 14.99 -20.97
N LEU A 171 -0.85 16.21 -21.32
CA LEU A 171 -2.22 16.69 -21.17
C LEU A 171 -3.01 16.40 -22.45
N PHE A 172 -4.16 15.77 -22.30
CA PHE A 172 -5.11 15.49 -23.37
C PHE A 172 -6.46 16.07 -22.99
N TYR A 173 -7.23 16.58 -23.93
CA TYR A 173 -8.54 17.14 -23.66
C TYR A 173 -9.54 16.87 -24.77
N GLN A 174 -10.81 16.90 -24.42
CA GLN A 174 -11.91 16.78 -25.37
C GLN A 174 -13.11 17.56 -24.87
N GLU A 175 -13.82 18.21 -25.78
CA GLU A 175 -15.07 18.90 -25.49
C GLU A 175 -16.23 17.99 -25.89
N ILE A 176 -17.11 17.71 -24.93
CA ILE A 176 -18.21 16.75 -25.07
C ILE A 176 -19.50 17.43 -24.59
N ASP A 177 -20.57 17.29 -25.35
CA ASP A 177 -21.89 17.75 -24.94
C ASP A 177 -22.52 16.76 -23.95
N ILE A 178 -23.12 17.29 -22.89
CA ILE A 178 -23.79 16.45 -21.90
C ILE A 178 -25.06 15.85 -22.53
N PRO A 179 -25.24 14.50 -22.51
CA PRO A 179 -26.41 13.84 -23.11
C PRO A 179 -27.74 14.29 -22.49
N ASP A 180 -28.86 13.98 -23.17
CA ASP A 180 -30.22 14.31 -22.72
C ASP A 180 -30.58 13.77 -21.32
N SER A 181 -29.86 12.75 -20.84
CA SER A 181 -29.99 12.21 -19.49
C SER A 181 -29.53 13.18 -18.39
N GLY A 182 -28.72 14.20 -18.73
CA GLY A 182 -28.02 15.07 -17.78
C GLY A 182 -26.81 14.43 -17.10
N GLU A 183 -26.48 13.18 -17.47
CA GLU A 183 -25.35 12.41 -16.92
C GLU A 183 -24.51 11.85 -18.07
N LEU A 184 -23.27 12.34 -18.19
CA LEU A 184 -22.25 11.84 -19.10
C LEU A 184 -21.44 10.77 -18.38
N GLU A 185 -21.55 9.53 -18.86
CA GLU A 185 -20.73 8.41 -18.40
C GLU A 185 -19.55 8.24 -19.36
N LEU A 186 -18.33 8.25 -18.83
CA LEU A 186 -17.13 8.11 -19.67
C LEU A 186 -16.03 7.29 -19.01
N ARG A 187 -15.18 6.71 -19.86
CA ARG A 187 -13.89 6.09 -19.56
C ARG A 187 -12.85 6.58 -20.58
N ILE A 188 -11.60 6.26 -20.32
CA ILE A 188 -10.49 6.57 -21.23
C ILE A 188 -9.93 5.26 -21.79
N LEU A 189 -9.59 5.23 -23.08
CA LEU A 189 -8.86 4.15 -23.73
C LEU A 189 -7.45 4.62 -24.06
N ALA A 190 -6.44 3.80 -23.75
CA ALA A 190 -5.08 4.05 -24.22
C ALA A 190 -4.91 3.51 -25.65
N ASP A 191 -4.35 4.32 -26.55
CA ASP A 191 -4.14 4.00 -27.98
C ASP A 191 -5.43 3.62 -28.73
N GLY A 192 -6.61 3.99 -28.21
CA GLY A 192 -7.91 3.54 -28.76
C GLY A 192 -8.22 2.06 -28.52
N ASP A 193 -7.36 1.34 -27.78
CA ASP A 193 -7.51 -0.09 -27.57
C ASP A 193 -8.59 -0.40 -26.53
N THR A 194 -9.59 -1.19 -26.91
CA THR A 194 -10.68 -1.64 -26.04
C THR A 194 -10.21 -2.51 -24.89
N ASP A 195 -9.02 -3.12 -25.00
CA ASP A 195 -8.42 -3.93 -23.94
C ASP A 195 -7.54 -3.09 -22.99
N LYS A 196 -7.28 -1.81 -23.31
CA LYS A 196 -6.48 -0.89 -22.49
C LYS A 196 -7.34 0.22 -21.87
N VAL A 197 -8.34 -0.17 -21.08
CA VAL A 197 -9.27 0.76 -20.43
C VAL A 197 -8.63 1.42 -19.20
N ILE A 198 -8.83 2.72 -19.02
CA ILE A 198 -8.47 3.51 -17.85
C ILE A 198 -9.75 4.11 -17.26
N ALA A 199 -9.97 3.87 -15.97
CA ALA A 199 -11.23 4.12 -15.29
C ALA A 199 -11.01 4.45 -13.80
N PRO A 200 -12.00 4.97 -13.07
CA PRO A 200 -11.91 5.06 -11.61
C PRO A 200 -12.08 3.68 -10.97
N GLU A 201 -11.56 3.49 -9.76
CA GLU A 201 -11.75 2.21 -9.02
C GLU A 201 -13.22 1.83 -8.82
N THR A 202 -14.08 2.82 -8.62
CA THR A 202 -15.54 2.66 -8.54
C THR A 202 -16.24 3.71 -9.38
N THR A 203 -17.41 3.40 -9.94
CA THR A 203 -18.19 4.38 -10.70
C THR A 203 -18.53 5.58 -9.83
N THR A 204 -18.07 6.76 -10.24
CA THR A 204 -17.99 7.93 -9.34
C THR A 204 -18.12 9.24 -10.10
N SER A 205 -18.62 10.26 -9.42
CA SER A 205 -18.58 11.66 -9.87
C SER A 205 -17.44 12.46 -9.22
N ARG A 206 -16.54 11.80 -8.48
CA ARG A 206 -15.41 12.44 -7.79
C ARG A 206 -14.17 12.43 -8.69
N LYS A 207 -13.51 13.59 -8.80
CA LYS A 207 -12.27 13.76 -9.57
C LYS A 207 -11.01 13.20 -8.88
N LEU A 208 -11.08 12.97 -7.57
CA LEU A 208 -9.94 12.56 -6.74
C LEU A 208 -9.90 11.05 -6.46
N ASP A 209 -10.88 10.29 -6.96
CA ASP A 209 -10.89 8.84 -6.77
C ASP A 209 -9.73 8.21 -7.56
N PRO A 210 -9.11 7.13 -7.05
CA PRO A 210 -7.96 6.50 -7.70
C PRO A 210 -8.26 6.09 -9.14
N ILE A 211 -7.34 6.45 -10.04
CA ILE A 211 -7.37 6.04 -11.45
C ILE A 211 -6.67 4.67 -11.56
N VAL A 212 -7.39 3.70 -12.11
CA VAL A 212 -6.91 2.33 -12.35
C VAL A 212 -6.79 2.07 -13.85
N GLY A 213 -5.95 1.10 -14.21
CA GLY A 213 -5.65 0.76 -15.61
C GLY A 213 -4.37 1.42 -16.12
N PRO A 214 -3.96 1.10 -17.37
CA PRO A 214 -4.74 0.40 -18.40
C PRO A 214 -5.02 -1.09 -18.08
N SER A 215 -6.25 -1.57 -18.26
CA SER A 215 -6.63 -2.98 -18.06
C SER A 215 -7.91 -3.36 -18.82
N GLN A 216 -8.04 -4.64 -19.22
CA GLN A 216 -9.13 -5.14 -20.06
C GLN A 216 -10.47 -5.28 -19.31
N ASP A 217 -10.44 -5.57 -18.01
CA ASP A 217 -11.64 -5.96 -17.25
C ASP A 217 -12.35 -4.77 -16.56
N LEU A 218 -11.97 -3.53 -16.88
CA LEU A 218 -12.51 -2.35 -16.21
C LEU A 218 -13.86 -1.91 -16.78
N ARG A 219 -14.90 -1.97 -15.94
CA ARG A 219 -16.28 -1.59 -16.27
C ARG A 219 -16.83 -0.39 -15.47
N THR A 220 -15.97 0.28 -14.73
CA THR A 220 -16.31 1.45 -13.93
C THR A 220 -16.18 2.74 -14.75
N SER A 221 -16.96 3.78 -14.42
CA SER A 221 -17.01 5.00 -15.23
C SER A 221 -16.97 6.26 -14.38
N TRP A 222 -16.43 7.35 -14.94
CA TRP A 222 -16.67 8.67 -14.38
C TRP A 222 -18.05 9.16 -14.80
N ILE A 223 -18.79 9.77 -13.88
CA ILE A 223 -20.09 10.39 -14.12
C ILE A 223 -19.93 11.91 -14.00
N VAL A 224 -20.12 12.60 -15.12
CA VAL A 224 -20.15 14.06 -15.19
C VAL A 224 -21.61 14.50 -15.27
N LYS A 225 -22.07 15.27 -14.28
CA LYS A 225 -23.44 15.79 -14.23
C LYS A 225 -23.49 17.24 -14.70
N GLY A 226 -24.49 17.59 -15.50
CA GLY A 226 -24.75 18.96 -15.89
C GLY A 226 -26.05 19.12 -16.66
N GLU A 227 -26.24 20.29 -17.26
CA GLU A 227 -27.44 20.58 -18.03
C GLU A 227 -27.35 19.88 -19.39
N PRO A 228 -28.42 19.16 -19.82
CA PRO A 228 -28.48 18.57 -21.15
C PRO A 228 -28.12 19.57 -22.25
N GLY A 229 -27.23 19.17 -23.15
CA GLY A 229 -26.75 20.01 -24.25
C GLY A 229 -25.71 21.07 -23.87
N SER A 230 -25.31 21.18 -22.59
CA SER A 230 -24.17 22.03 -22.23
C SER A 230 -22.85 21.34 -22.51
N ALA A 231 -21.87 22.09 -23.00
CA ALA A 231 -20.54 21.57 -23.32
C ALA A 231 -19.66 21.48 -22.06
N VAL A 232 -18.96 20.34 -21.92
CA VAL A 232 -17.96 20.13 -20.88
C VAL A 232 -16.62 19.75 -21.51
N ARG A 233 -15.55 20.39 -21.05
CA ARG A 233 -14.18 20.04 -21.43
C ARG A 233 -13.62 19.02 -20.45
N ILE A 234 -13.39 17.79 -20.90
CA ILE A 234 -12.70 16.75 -20.16
C ILE A 234 -11.20 16.92 -20.39
N GLU A 235 -10.40 16.94 -19.32
CA GLU A 235 -8.94 17.00 -19.38
C GLU A 235 -8.35 15.81 -18.64
N PHE A 236 -7.50 15.06 -19.31
CA PHE A 236 -6.80 13.90 -18.80
C PHE A 236 -5.30 14.14 -18.87
N PHE A 237 -4.65 14.14 -17.71
CA PHE A 237 -3.21 14.34 -17.59
C PHE A 237 -2.54 13.00 -17.28
N ALA A 238 -1.69 12.54 -18.19
CA ALA A 238 -1.00 11.26 -18.13
C ALA A 238 0.49 11.40 -18.51
N PRO A 239 1.33 11.96 -17.63
CA PRO A 239 2.78 12.01 -17.82
C PRO A 239 3.43 10.61 -17.74
N ASN A 240 4.48 10.41 -18.53
CA ASN A 240 5.30 9.19 -18.47
C ASN A 240 5.84 8.96 -17.05
N LYS A 241 5.56 7.78 -16.48
CA LYS A 241 6.03 7.35 -15.14
C LYS A 241 5.64 8.27 -13.98
N SER A 242 4.51 8.98 -14.07
CA SER A 242 3.98 9.81 -12.98
C SER A 242 2.47 9.62 -12.80
N THR A 243 1.90 10.21 -11.74
CA THR A 243 0.50 10.04 -11.35
C THR A 243 -0.44 10.68 -12.39
N LYS A 244 -1.43 9.90 -12.83
CA LYS A 244 -2.48 10.36 -13.74
C LYS A 244 -3.51 11.19 -12.99
N SER A 245 -4.13 12.15 -13.67
CA SER A 245 -5.28 12.89 -13.12
C SER A 245 -6.31 13.16 -14.20
N ILE A 246 -7.56 13.32 -13.79
CA ILE A 246 -8.67 13.70 -14.67
C ILE A 246 -9.45 14.85 -14.04
N THR A 247 -9.84 15.81 -14.87
CA THR A 247 -10.75 16.88 -14.48
C THR A 247 -11.71 17.16 -15.62
N TRP A 248 -12.79 17.87 -15.30
CA TRP A 248 -13.76 18.34 -16.27
C TRP A 248 -14.24 19.73 -15.90
N LEU A 249 -14.37 20.60 -16.90
CA LEU A 249 -14.68 22.02 -16.74
C LEU A 249 -15.91 22.33 -17.59
N LYS A 250 -16.97 22.89 -16.98
CA LYS A 250 -18.13 23.37 -17.74
C LYS A 250 -17.68 24.56 -18.58
N LEU A 251 -17.91 24.49 -19.89
CA LEU A 251 -17.70 25.62 -20.77
C LEU A 251 -18.90 26.56 -20.61
N LYS A 252 -18.64 27.87 -20.58
CA LYS A 252 -19.73 28.86 -20.58
C LYS A 252 -20.16 29.06 -22.02
N ASP A 253 -21.47 29.03 -22.26
CA ASP A 253 -22.03 29.52 -23.51
C ASP A 253 -21.67 31.02 -23.64
N GLU A 254 -21.04 31.41 -24.75
CA GLU A 254 -20.89 32.81 -25.14
C GLU A 254 -22.22 33.45 -25.53
#